data_AF-A0A3P7JPI9-F1
#
_entry.id   AF-A0A3P7JPI9-F1
#
_cell.length_a   1.000
_cell.length_b   1.000
_cell.length_c   1.000
_cell.angle_alpha   90.00
_cell.angle_beta   90.00
_cell.angle_gamma   90.00
#
_symmetry.space_group_name_H-M   'P 1'
#
loop_
_entity.id
_entity.type
_entity.pdbx_description
1 polymer ?
#
loop_
_entity_poly.entity_id
_entity_poly.type
_entity_poly.pdbx_seq_one_letter_code
_entity_poly.pdbx_strand_id
1 'polypeptide(L)'
;MEDVKQTSRNDDLYATNVKIYVESTTCTYDVRNLIEQSCPALIIRSQEAIPKVVKHIYSHLAAHSSHSDESFPDIIISLISGRNTIDLQKQKQIEKALLQIISHCNSWLVVSGEACDPLAFAASKMIHAKESL
;
A
#
# COMPACT_ATOMS: atom_id res chain seq x y z
N MET A 1 -13.98 -12.61 46.32
CA MET A 1 -14.07 -11.27 45.71
C MET A 1 -13.55 -11.46 44.30
N GLU A 2 -14.47 -11.68 43.36
CA GLU A 2 -14.13 -11.99 41.97
C GLU A 2 -13.67 -10.70 41.29
N ASP A 3 -12.42 -10.72 40.83
CA ASP A 3 -11.79 -9.63 40.09
C ASP A 3 -12.45 -9.57 38.71
N VAL A 4 -13.52 -8.78 38.58
CA VAL A 4 -14.12 -8.45 37.30
C VAL A 4 -13.07 -7.61 36.56
N LYS A 5 -12.25 -8.28 35.73
CA LYS A 5 -11.40 -7.63 34.73
C LYS A 5 -12.31 -6.77 33.86
N GLN A 6 -12.40 -5.50 34.21
CA GLN A 6 -12.99 -4.48 33.38
C GLN A 6 -12.05 -4.30 32.21
N THR A 7 -12.19 -5.15 31.18
CA THR A 7 -11.50 -5.00 29.90
C THR A 7 -11.76 -3.57 29.44
N SER A 8 -10.70 -2.76 29.46
CA SER A 8 -10.76 -1.36 29.10
C SER A 8 -11.35 -1.27 27.69
N ARG A 9 -12.42 -0.48 27.55
CA ARG A 9 -13.03 -0.10 26.25
C ARG A 9 -12.05 0.52 25.24
N ASN A 10 -10.81 0.76 25.66
CA ASN A 10 -9.74 1.35 24.85
C ASN A 10 -9.09 0.34 23.90
N ASP A 11 -9.29 -0.97 24.12
CA ASP A 11 -8.67 -2.01 23.31
C ASP A 11 -9.59 -2.54 22.19
N ASP A 12 -10.64 -1.79 21.84
CA ASP A 12 -11.60 -2.19 20.82
C ASP A 12 -11.00 -1.98 19.40
N LEU A 13 -11.17 -3.00 18.55
CA LEU A 13 -10.81 -2.99 17.14
C LEU A 13 -12.07 -3.03 16.29
N TYR A 14 -12.24 -2.05 15.41
CA TYR A 14 -13.40 -1.95 14.51
C TYR A 14 -12.96 -2.08 13.06
N ALA A 15 -13.49 -3.07 12.35
CA ALA A 15 -13.34 -3.16 10.89
C ALA A 15 -14.50 -2.42 10.22
N THR A 16 -14.19 -1.50 9.30
CA THR A 16 -15.18 -0.75 8.54
C THR A 16 -14.64 -0.37 7.16
N ASN A 17 -15.47 0.20 6.30
CA ASN A 17 -15.02 0.87 5.08
C ASN A 17 -14.99 2.38 5.32
N VAL A 18 -13.87 3.02 4.95
CA VAL A 18 -13.71 4.48 4.99
C VAL A 18 -13.61 5.02 3.58
N LYS A 19 -14.16 6.21 3.38
CA LYS A 19 -14.04 6.95 2.13
C LYS A 19 -12.89 7.95 2.27
N ILE A 20 -11.92 7.86 1.38
CA ILE A 20 -10.82 8.82 1.26
C ILE A 20 -10.96 9.57 -0.05
N TYR A 21 -10.73 10.88 -0.02
CA TYR A 21 -10.72 11.71 -1.22
C TYR A 21 -9.27 11.99 -1.58
N VAL A 22 -8.85 11.52 -2.75
CA VAL A 22 -7.46 11.63 -3.22
C VAL A 22 -7.42 12.56 -4.41
N GLU A 23 -6.50 13.51 -4.39
CA GLU A 23 -6.28 14.40 -5.53
C GLU A 23 -5.69 13.61 -6.70
N SER A 24 -6.33 13.70 -7.86
CA SER A 24 -5.94 13.00 -9.08
C SER A 24 -5.55 14.00 -10.16
N THR A 25 -4.35 13.80 -10.70
CA THR A 25 -3.85 14.58 -11.84
C THR A 25 -4.41 14.11 -13.19
N THR A 26 -5.23 13.05 -13.22
CA THR A 26 -5.72 12.42 -14.46
C THR A 26 -7.18 12.76 -14.80
N CYS A 27 -7.96 13.31 -13.86
CA CYS A 27 -9.37 13.64 -14.07
C CYS A 27 -9.55 15.10 -14.51
N THR A 28 -9.51 15.33 -15.82
CA THR A 28 -9.68 16.67 -16.44
C THR A 28 -11.11 17.22 -16.41
N TYR A 29 -12.09 16.46 -15.93
CA TYR A 29 -13.52 16.79 -16.00
C TYR A 29 -14.18 17.15 -14.66
N ASP A 30 -13.48 16.99 -13.53
CA ASP A 30 -14.06 17.31 -12.22
C ASP A 30 -13.42 18.58 -11.65
N VAL A 31 -14.25 19.58 -11.32
CA VAL A 31 -13.84 20.95 -10.91
C VAL A 31 -12.97 20.97 -9.64
N ARG A 32 -12.87 19.82 -8.96
CA ARG A 32 -12.11 19.64 -7.71
C ARG A 32 -10.96 18.63 -7.79
N ASN A 33 -10.71 17.99 -8.93
CA ASN A 33 -9.65 16.97 -9.11
C ASN A 33 -9.61 15.89 -8.00
N LEU A 34 -10.72 15.59 -7.30
CA LEU A 34 -10.74 14.69 -6.14
C LEU A 34 -11.49 13.41 -6.52
N ILE A 35 -10.81 12.26 -6.41
CA ILE A 35 -11.41 10.93 -6.60
C ILE A 35 -11.77 10.36 -5.23
N GLU A 36 -13.03 9.91 -5.08
CA GLU A 36 -13.48 9.14 -3.91
C GLU A 36 -13.02 7.68 -4.03
N GLN A 37 -12.29 7.19 -3.03
CA GLN A 37 -11.90 5.78 -2.91
C GLN A 37 -12.49 5.19 -1.62
N SER A 38 -13.12 4.03 -1.72
CA SER A 38 -13.62 3.28 -0.57
C SER A 38 -12.61 2.21 -0.19
N CYS A 39 -12.06 2.29 1.01
CA CYS A 39 -11.00 1.39 1.48
C CYS A 39 -11.42 0.67 2.76
N PRO A 40 -11.11 -0.63 2.91
CA PRO A 40 -11.24 -1.30 4.20
C PRO A 40 -10.27 -0.67 5.20
N ALA A 41 -10.72 -0.45 6.43
CA ALA A 41 -9.95 0.16 7.50
C ALA A 41 -10.19 -0.54 8.83
N LEU A 42 -9.11 -0.60 9.62
CA LEU A 42 -9.11 -1.03 11.00
C LEU A 42 -8.96 0.20 11.88
N ILE A 43 -10.03 0.55 12.60
CA ILE A 43 -10.06 1.71 13.49
C ILE A 43 -9.78 1.25 14.92
N ILE A 44 -8.80 1.89 15.54
CA ILE A 44 -8.46 1.74 16.96
C ILE A 44 -8.66 3.05 17.70
N ARG A 45 -9.07 2.96 18.96
CA ARG A 45 -9.30 4.13 19.83
C ARG A 45 -8.09 4.52 20.68
N SER A 46 -7.11 3.63 20.81
CA SER A 46 -5.90 3.80 21.62
C SER A 46 -4.74 3.02 21.02
N GLN A 47 -3.51 3.46 21.33
CA GLN A 47 -2.28 2.72 21.00
C GLN A 47 -2.22 1.36 21.71
N GLU A 48 -2.93 1.18 22.83
CA GLU A 48 -3.04 -0.09 23.55
C GLU A 48 -3.65 -1.20 22.69
N ALA A 49 -4.44 -0.84 21.66
CA ALA A 49 -5.05 -1.78 20.72
C ALA A 49 -4.11 -2.22 19.58
N ILE A 50 -2.91 -1.63 19.43
CA ILE A 50 -1.96 -1.95 18.34
C ILE A 50 -1.63 -3.46 18.30
N PRO A 51 -1.30 -4.15 19.42
CA PRO A 51 -1.04 -5.59 19.38
C PRO A 51 -2.22 -6.42 18.86
N LYS A 52 -3.47 -5.98 19.13
CA LYS A 52 -4.67 -6.64 18.60
C LYS A 52 -4.85 -6.42 17.11
N VAL A 53 -4.56 -5.22 16.60
CA VAL A 53 -4.53 -4.93 15.15
C VAL A 53 -3.52 -5.83 14.46
N VAL A 54 -2.29 -5.88 14.99
CA VAL A 54 -1.22 -6.72 14.45
C VAL A 54 -1.66 -8.18 14.41
N LYS A 55 -2.19 -8.69 15.52
CA LYS A 55 -2.73 -10.06 15.58
C LYS A 55 -3.84 -10.28 14.56
N HIS A 56 -4.77 -9.35 14.42
CA HIS A 56 -5.88 -9.43 13.47
C HIS A 56 -5.38 -9.52 12.03
N ILE A 57 -4.45 -8.65 11.62
CA ILE A 57 -3.83 -8.65 10.29
C ILE A 57 -3.15 -10.00 10.03
N TYR A 58 -2.28 -10.46 10.93
CA TYR A 58 -1.58 -11.75 10.73
C TYR A 58 -2.54 -12.94 10.72
N SER A 59 -3.58 -12.93 11.55
CA SER A 59 -4.58 -14.00 11.58
C SER A 59 -5.40 -14.02 10.29
N HIS A 60 -5.74 -12.84 9.77
CA HIS A 60 -6.45 -12.72 8.51
C HIS A 60 -5.59 -13.20 7.34
N LEU A 61 -4.32 -12.77 7.26
CA LEU A 61 -3.36 -13.26 6.26
C LEU A 61 -3.18 -14.78 6.35
N ALA A 62 -3.00 -15.33 7.55
CA ALA A 62 -2.85 -16.78 7.74
C ALA A 62 -4.12 -17.57 7.39
N ALA A 63 -5.31 -17.03 7.65
CA ALA A 63 -6.57 -17.68 7.24
C ALA A 63 -6.73 -17.71 5.71
N HIS A 64 -6.20 -16.70 5.02
CA HIS A 64 -6.26 -16.57 3.56
C HIS A 64 -5.03 -17.13 2.86
N SER A 65 -4.05 -17.68 3.59
CA SER A 65 -2.82 -18.26 3.01
C SER A 65 -3.09 -19.55 2.23
N SER A 66 -4.29 -20.12 2.34
CA SER A 66 -4.73 -21.26 1.53
C SER A 66 -5.28 -20.86 0.16
N HIS A 67 -5.53 -19.56 -0.07
CA HIS A 67 -5.90 -19.00 -1.37
C HIS A 67 -4.65 -18.48 -2.08
N SER A 68 -3.97 -19.40 -2.76
CA SER A 68 -2.85 -19.14 -3.70
C SER A 68 -1.63 -18.45 -3.07
N ASP A 69 -0.55 -19.20 -2.91
CA ASP A 69 0.80 -18.76 -2.48
C ASP A 69 1.43 -17.65 -3.37
N GLU A 70 0.73 -17.15 -4.39
CA GLU A 70 1.14 -15.98 -5.19
C GLU A 70 1.19 -14.68 -4.37
N SER A 71 0.79 -14.70 -3.11
CA SER A 71 0.83 -13.52 -2.23
C SER A 71 2.19 -13.26 -1.60
N PHE A 72 3.13 -14.23 -1.59
CA PHE A 72 4.49 -13.98 -1.11
C PHE A 72 5.44 -13.60 -2.25
N PRO A 73 6.09 -12.42 -2.20
CA PRO A 73 6.99 -12.01 -3.26
C PRO A 73 8.27 -12.85 -3.24
N ASP A 74 8.76 -13.21 -4.43
CA ASP A 74 10.12 -13.73 -4.64
C ASP A 74 11.17 -12.67 -4.26
N ILE A 75 10.84 -11.39 -4.47
CA ILE A 75 11.73 -10.26 -4.21
C ILE A 75 10.97 -9.04 -3.70
N ILE A 76 11.53 -8.40 -2.68
CA ILE A 76 11.07 -7.09 -2.19
C ILE A 76 12.10 -6.04 -2.60
N ILE A 77 11.66 -5.01 -3.30
CA ILE A 77 12.52 -3.90 -3.75
C ILE A 77 12.04 -2.61 -3.09
N SER A 78 12.90 -2.03 -2.26
CA SER A 78 12.66 -0.71 -1.68
C SER A 78 13.30 0.37 -2.54
N LEU A 79 12.46 1.29 -3.03
CA LEU A 79 12.86 2.39 -3.89
C LEU A 79 12.93 3.68 -3.08
N ILE A 80 14.14 4.16 -2.85
CA ILE A 80 14.41 5.34 -2.01
C ILE A 80 15.13 6.38 -2.86
N SER A 81 14.41 7.45 -3.22
CA SER A 81 15.00 8.56 -3.97
C SER A 81 14.99 9.87 -3.18
N GLY A 82 14.04 10.06 -2.26
CA GLY A 82 13.93 11.26 -1.44
C GLY A 82 13.70 12.50 -2.32
N ARG A 83 14.58 13.51 -2.22
CA ARG A 83 14.51 14.73 -3.04
C ARG A 83 15.48 14.73 -4.23
N ASN A 84 15.95 13.56 -4.64
CA ASN A 84 16.86 13.47 -5.77
C ASN A 84 16.13 13.77 -7.08
N THR A 85 16.82 14.43 -8.01
CA THR A 85 16.40 14.55 -9.40
C THR A 85 17.13 13.49 -10.22
N ILE A 86 16.39 12.75 -11.04
CA ILE A 86 16.94 11.71 -11.93
C ILE A 86 16.85 12.25 -13.36
N ASP A 87 17.94 12.16 -14.12
CA ASP A 87 17.90 12.54 -15.53
C ASP A 87 16.98 11.59 -16.32
N LEU A 88 16.44 12.08 -17.44
CA LEU A 88 15.47 11.33 -18.24
C LEU A 88 16.04 10.00 -18.78
N GLN A 89 17.33 9.93 -19.08
CA GLN A 89 17.95 8.72 -19.62
C GLN A 89 18.06 7.64 -18.53
N LYS A 90 18.52 8.00 -17.32
CA LYS A 90 18.56 7.12 -16.16
C LYS A 90 17.17 6.69 -15.74
N GLN A 91 16.19 7.60 -15.77
CA GLN A 91 14.81 7.27 -15.47
C GLN A 91 14.27 6.18 -16.42
N LYS A 92 14.50 6.32 -17.73
CA LYS A 92 14.10 5.28 -18.71
C LYS A 92 14.82 3.93 -18.48
N GLN A 93 16.08 3.96 -18.06
CA GLN A 93 16.81 2.73 -17.72
C GLN A 93 16.21 2.04 -16.49
N ILE A 94 15.86 2.81 -15.46
CA ILE A 94 15.21 2.32 -14.24
C ILE A 94 13.83 1.75 -14.58
N GLU A 95 13.01 2.49 -15.32
CA GLU A 95 11.70 2.03 -15.79
C GLU A 95 11.82 0.67 -16.51
N LYS A 96 12.74 0.57 -17.48
CA LYS A 96 12.98 -0.68 -18.22
C LYS A 96 13.39 -1.84 -17.29
N ALA A 97 14.31 -1.59 -16.36
CA ALA A 97 14.77 -2.60 -15.41
C ALA A 97 13.64 -3.05 -14.47
N LEU A 98 12.86 -2.11 -13.94
CA LEU A 98 11.70 -2.40 -13.10
C LEU A 98 10.67 -3.22 -13.85
N LEU A 99 10.34 -2.86 -15.09
CA LEU A 99 9.42 -3.62 -15.93
C LEU A 99 9.88 -5.06 -16.11
N GLN A 100 11.17 -5.26 -16.42
CA GLN A 100 11.74 -6.60 -16.54
C GLN A 100 11.59 -7.40 -15.25
N ILE A 101 11.82 -6.80 -14.08
CA ILE A 101 11.68 -7.51 -12.80
C ILE A 101 10.21 -7.88 -12.54
N ILE A 102 9.29 -6.91 -12.61
CA ILE A 102 7.88 -7.16 -12.29
C ILE A 102 7.20 -8.09 -13.30
N SER A 103 7.72 -8.20 -14.53
CA SER A 103 7.18 -9.12 -15.53
C SER A 103 7.63 -10.57 -15.32
N HIS A 104 8.76 -10.82 -14.66
CA HIS A 104 9.33 -12.17 -14.52
C HIS A 104 9.33 -12.69 -13.08
N CYS A 105 9.13 -11.84 -12.08
CA CYS A 105 9.17 -12.21 -10.66
C CYS A 105 7.91 -11.71 -9.95
N ASN A 106 7.41 -12.49 -8.99
CA ASN A 106 6.42 -11.98 -8.05
C ASN A 106 7.12 -10.98 -7.12
N SER A 107 6.92 -9.69 -7.34
CA SER A 107 7.75 -8.64 -6.74
C SER A 107 6.89 -7.67 -5.95
N TRP A 108 7.34 -7.29 -4.76
CA TRP A 108 6.77 -6.18 -4.02
C TRP A 108 7.65 -4.94 -4.15
N LEU A 109 7.04 -3.83 -4.53
CA LEU A 109 7.70 -2.53 -4.61
C LEU A 109 7.29 -1.69 -3.40
N VAL A 110 8.28 -1.28 -2.60
CA VAL A 110 8.07 -0.34 -1.50
C VAL A 110 8.53 1.03 -1.96
N VAL A 111 7.58 1.95 -2.13
CA VAL A 111 7.81 3.33 -2.63
C VAL A 111 7.42 4.36 -1.58
N SER A 112 7.91 5.60 -1.73
CA SER A 112 7.57 6.71 -0.82
C SER A 112 6.10 7.15 -0.90
N GLY A 113 5.41 6.86 -2.02
CA GLY A 113 4.04 7.30 -2.28
C GLY A 113 3.93 8.78 -2.66
N GLU A 114 5.03 9.53 -2.71
CA GLU A 114 5.05 10.92 -3.14
C GLU A 114 5.00 11.02 -4.67
N ALA A 115 4.05 11.79 -5.23
CA ALA A 115 3.92 11.96 -6.68
C ALA A 115 5.17 12.57 -7.34
N CYS A 116 5.92 13.37 -6.58
CA CYS A 116 7.15 14.03 -7.04
C CYS A 116 8.41 13.16 -6.87
N ASP A 117 8.32 11.99 -6.22
CA ASP A 117 9.46 11.07 -6.09
C ASP A 117 9.67 10.36 -7.44
N PRO A 118 10.83 10.52 -8.08
CA PRO A 118 11.08 9.96 -9.42
C PRO A 118 11.04 8.42 -9.47
N LEU A 119 11.38 7.72 -8.38
CA LEU A 119 11.31 6.26 -8.34
C LEU A 119 9.89 5.78 -8.06
N ALA A 120 9.11 6.47 -7.22
CA ALA A 120 7.69 6.20 -7.02
C ALA A 120 6.91 6.41 -8.31
N PHE A 121 7.20 7.48 -9.04
CA PHE A 121 6.62 7.75 -10.36
C PHE A 121 6.99 6.67 -11.38
N ALA A 122 8.27 6.27 -11.46
CA ALA A 122 8.71 5.19 -12.34
C ALA A 122 8.00 3.86 -12.02
N ALA A 123 7.91 3.49 -10.74
CA ALA A 123 7.22 2.28 -10.30
C ALA A 123 5.73 2.29 -10.67
N SER A 124 5.02 3.39 -10.40
CA SER A 124 3.61 3.57 -10.77
C SER A 124 3.40 3.38 -12.27
N LYS A 125 4.24 4.03 -13.09
CA LYS A 125 4.18 3.92 -14.54
C LYS A 125 4.40 2.49 -15.03
N MET A 126 5.32 1.73 -14.41
CA MET A 126 5.58 0.35 -14.81
C MET A 126 4.47 -0.61 -14.41
N ILE A 127 3.80 -0.39 -13.27
CA ILE A 127 2.62 -1.16 -12.86
C ILE A 127 1.51 -0.97 -13.90
N HIS A 128 1.20 0.27 -14.28
CA HIS A 128 0.20 0.55 -15.32
C HIS A 128 0.58 -0.05 -16.70
N ALA A 129 1.86 -0.03 -17.05
CA ALA A 129 2.34 -0.65 -18.27
C ALA A 129 2.15 -2.18 -18.26
N LYS A 130 2.34 -2.83 -17.11
CA LYS A 130 2.13 -4.28 -16.93
C LYS A 130 0.64 -4.65 -17.01
N GLU A 131 -0.25 -3.84 -16.45
CA GLU A 131 -1.71 -4.07 -16.50
C GLU A 131 -2.30 -3.90 -17.91
N SER A 132 -1.61 -3.18 -18.79
CA SER A 132 -2.03 -2.91 -20.17
C SER A 132 -1.55 -3.96 -21.17
N LEU A 133 -0.76 -4.95 -20.73
CA LEU A 133 -0.20 -6.06 -21.53
C LEU A 133 -1.09 -7.31 -21.42
#